data_AF-A0A1V6ENR6-F1
#
_entry.id   AF-A0A1V6ENR6-F1
#
_cell.length_a   1.000
_cell.length_b   1.000
_cell.length_c   1.000
_cell.angle_alpha   90.00
_cell.angle_beta   90.00
_cell.angle_gamma   90.00
#
_symmetry.space_group_name_H-M   'P 1'
#
loop_
_entity.id
_entity.type
_entity.pdbx_description
1 polymer ?
#
loop_
_entity_poly.entity_id
_entity_poly.type
_entity_poly.pdbx_seq_one_letter_code
_entity_poly.pdbx_strand_id
1 'polypeptide(L)'
;MNFAEGTRFTRAKHQAQSSPYRHLLKPKAGALALALNAMGEQFHSLIDVTIVYPGGVPTFWHFLCGTTPRVILRARQLPIPAEFCVGDYEGDAEFRGMLHRWLADIWTAKDEQIDALLKARP
;
A
#
# COMPACT_ATOMS: atom_id res chain seq x y z
N MET A 1 -7.33 -9.28 -3.77
CA MET A 1 -6.95 -7.86 -3.60
C MET A 1 -6.57 -7.65 -2.13
N ASN A 2 -5.40 -7.07 -1.84
CA ASN A 2 -4.91 -6.87 -0.48
C ASN A 2 -4.84 -5.38 -0.15
N PHE A 3 -5.37 -4.99 0.99
CA PHE A 3 -5.24 -3.63 1.54
C PHE A 3 -4.19 -3.67 2.65
N ALA A 4 -2.94 -3.36 2.33
CA ALA A 4 -1.85 -3.51 3.30
C ALA A 4 -1.97 -2.58 4.52
N GLU A 5 -2.72 -1.46 4.46
CA GLU A 5 -3.06 -0.67 5.67
C GLU A 5 -4.17 -1.32 6.54
N GLY A 6 -4.92 -2.26 5.96
CA GLY A 6 -6.06 -2.96 6.55
C GLY A 6 -7.31 -2.09 6.76
N THR A 7 -7.20 -0.76 6.70
CA THR A 7 -8.35 0.15 6.86
C THR A 7 -8.13 1.45 6.07
N ARG A 8 -9.18 2.28 5.95
CA ARG A 8 -9.04 3.64 5.43
C ARG A 8 -8.20 4.50 6.37
N PHE A 9 -7.30 5.29 5.79
CA PHE A 9 -6.50 6.31 6.47
C PHE A 9 -7.39 7.31 7.20
N THR A 10 -7.04 7.61 8.44
CA THR A 10 -7.52 8.80 9.16
C THR A 10 -6.37 9.37 9.97
N ARG A 11 -6.38 10.69 10.20
CA ARG A 11 -5.35 11.34 11.02
C ARG A 11 -5.26 10.77 12.44
N ALA A 12 -6.41 10.41 13.02
CA ALA A 12 -6.47 9.76 14.33
C ALA A 12 -5.76 8.39 14.35
N LYS A 13 -5.99 7.53 13.34
CA LYS A 13 -5.31 6.22 13.24
C LYS A 13 -3.81 6.38 12.98
N HIS A 14 -3.45 7.34 12.13
CA HIS A 14 -2.07 7.66 11.82
C HIS A 14 -1.28 8.05 13.07
N GLN A 15 -1.85 8.93 13.89
CA GLN A 15 -1.29 9.33 15.19
C GLN A 15 -1.25 8.17 16.18
N ALA A 16 -2.36 7.43 16.33
CA ALA A 16 -2.47 6.35 17.30
C ALA A 16 -1.41 5.25 17.11
N GLN A 17 -1.04 4.95 15.87
CA GLN A 17 -0.01 3.94 15.58
C GLN A 17 1.40 4.54 15.46
N SER A 18 1.56 5.86 15.55
CA SER A 18 2.82 6.57 15.29
C SER A 18 3.44 6.14 13.95
N SER A 19 2.71 6.34 12.86
CA SER A 19 3.21 5.98 11.52
C SER A 19 4.46 6.79 11.16
N PRO A 20 5.52 6.17 10.66
CA PRO A 20 6.71 6.91 10.21
C PRO A 20 6.48 7.60 8.85
N TYR A 21 5.45 7.20 8.11
CA TYR A 21 5.10 7.74 6.79
C TYR A 21 4.21 8.95 6.94
N ARG A 22 4.32 9.95 6.06
CA ARG A 22 3.54 11.19 6.17
C ARG A 22 2.08 11.02 5.75
N HIS A 23 1.83 10.20 4.75
CA HIS A 23 0.55 10.07 4.05
C HIS A 23 -0.09 8.69 4.17
N LEU A 24 0.62 7.73 4.79
CA LEU A 24 0.21 6.32 4.86
C LEU A 24 0.12 5.81 6.31
N LEU A 25 -0.75 4.82 6.53
CA LEU A 25 -0.69 4.02 7.75
C LEU A 25 0.44 2.99 7.69
N LYS A 26 0.81 2.38 8.84
CA LYS A 26 1.81 1.29 8.86
C LYS A 26 1.30 0.09 8.07
N PRO A 27 2.10 -0.51 7.17
CA PRO A 27 1.68 -1.68 6.41
C PRO A 27 1.61 -2.92 7.31
N LYS A 28 0.67 -3.81 6.99
CA LYS A 28 0.47 -5.11 7.61
C LYS A 28 0.85 -6.20 6.62
N ALA A 29 1.96 -6.87 6.92
CA ALA A 29 2.54 -7.93 6.10
C ALA A 29 1.71 -9.23 6.08
N GLY A 30 0.98 -9.53 7.16
CA GLY A 30 0.38 -10.86 7.35
C GLY A 30 -0.56 -11.32 6.24
N ALA A 31 -1.49 -10.47 5.79
CA ALA A 31 -2.40 -10.84 4.71
C ALA A 31 -1.68 -11.01 3.36
N LEU A 32 -0.58 -10.25 3.15
CA LEU A 32 0.21 -10.35 1.92
C LEU A 32 1.00 -11.65 1.92
N ALA A 33 1.64 -11.97 3.04
CA ALA A 33 2.36 -13.22 3.23
C ALA A 33 1.45 -14.45 3.09
N LEU A 34 0.24 -14.40 3.67
CA LEU A 34 -0.75 -15.47 3.51
C LEU A 34 -1.13 -15.68 2.03
N ALA A 35 -1.35 -14.60 1.29
CA ALA A 35 -1.68 -14.67 -0.13
C ALA A 35 -0.51 -15.22 -0.97
N LEU A 36 0.72 -14.82 -0.65
CA LEU A 36 1.93 -15.32 -1.32
C LEU A 36 2.13 -16.82 -1.07
N ASN A 37 1.99 -17.26 0.19
CA ASN A 37 2.12 -18.67 0.56
C ASN A 37 1.02 -19.53 -0.11
N ALA A 38 -0.24 -19.09 -0.07
CA ALA A 38 -1.35 -19.86 -0.63
C ALA A 38 -1.26 -20.11 -2.14
N MET A 39 -0.57 -19.24 -2.88
CA MET A 39 -0.49 -19.29 -4.34
C MET A 39 0.89 -19.76 -4.84
N GLY A 40 1.90 -19.81 -3.96
CA GLY A 40 3.26 -20.27 -4.27
C GLY A 40 3.84 -19.59 -5.51
N GLU A 41 4.39 -20.38 -6.42
CA GLU A 41 5.04 -19.92 -7.67
C GLU A 41 4.09 -19.28 -8.69
N GLN A 42 2.77 -19.27 -8.46
CA GLN A 42 1.81 -18.70 -9.43
C GLN A 42 1.89 -17.16 -9.48
N PHE A 43 2.42 -16.51 -8.43
CA PHE A 43 2.58 -15.06 -8.40
C PHE A 43 3.94 -14.60 -8.92
N HIS A 44 3.93 -13.99 -10.11
CA HIS A 44 5.13 -13.41 -10.72
C HIS A 44 5.31 -11.93 -10.34
N SER A 45 4.21 -11.24 -10.05
CA SER A 45 4.23 -9.79 -9.79
C SER A 45 3.02 -9.32 -8.98
N LEU A 46 3.24 -8.27 -8.20
CA LEU A 46 2.21 -7.51 -7.50
C LEU A 46 1.81 -6.29 -8.32
N ILE A 47 0.50 -6.03 -8.44
CA ILE A 47 0.01 -4.73 -8.92
C ILE A 47 -0.13 -3.79 -7.74
N ASP A 48 0.76 -2.82 -7.69
CA ASP A 48 0.84 -1.81 -6.65
C ASP A 48 0.02 -0.58 -7.05
N VAL A 49 -1.07 -0.33 -6.34
CA VAL A 49 -2.03 0.75 -6.66
C VAL A 49 -2.02 1.81 -5.57
N THR A 50 -1.97 3.08 -5.99
CA THR A 50 -2.09 4.27 -5.13
C THR A 50 -3.14 5.20 -5.71
N ILE A 51 -4.11 5.60 -4.89
CA ILE A 51 -5.13 6.60 -5.25
C ILE A 51 -4.89 7.84 -4.41
N VAL A 52 -4.66 8.97 -5.07
CA VAL A 52 -4.42 10.27 -4.43
C VAL A 52 -5.56 11.22 -4.76
N TYR A 53 -6.03 11.96 -3.75
CA TYR A 53 -7.06 12.97 -3.88
C TYR A 53 -6.48 14.36 -3.55
N PRO A 54 -5.85 15.07 -4.51
CA PRO A 54 -5.27 16.39 -4.24
C PRO A 54 -6.27 17.43 -3.74
N GLY A 55 -7.53 17.33 -4.18
CA GLY A 55 -8.64 18.18 -3.72
C GLY A 55 -9.33 17.70 -2.44
N GLY A 56 -8.78 16.68 -1.76
CA GLY A 56 -9.42 16.00 -0.64
C GLY A 56 -10.33 14.84 -1.08
N VAL A 57 -10.62 13.94 -0.14
CA VAL A 57 -11.42 12.72 -0.39
C VAL A 57 -12.85 13.11 -0.78
N PRO A 58 -13.37 12.70 -1.95
CA PRO A 58 -14.72 13.05 -2.38
C PRO A 58 -15.77 12.35 -1.52
N THR A 59 -16.92 12.99 -1.35
CA THR A 59 -18.10 12.34 -0.79
C THR A 59 -18.80 11.53 -1.88
N PHE A 60 -19.65 10.60 -1.48
CA PHE A 60 -20.50 9.87 -2.43
C PHE A 60 -21.38 10.81 -3.26
N TRP A 61 -21.85 11.92 -2.68
CA TRP A 61 -22.64 12.93 -3.40
C TRP A 61 -21.82 13.66 -4.47
N HIS A 62 -20.55 14.00 -4.20
CA HIS A 62 -19.67 14.57 -5.23
C HIS A 62 -19.49 13.62 -6.41
N PHE A 63 -19.50 12.31 -6.18
CA PHE A 63 -19.47 11.31 -7.25
C PHE A 63 -20.75 11.29 -8.07
N LEU A 64 -21.91 11.19 -7.41
CA LEU A 64 -23.20 11.14 -8.10
C LEU A 64 -23.52 12.41 -8.90
N CYS A 65 -23.11 13.59 -8.40
CA CYS A 65 -23.35 14.87 -9.07
C CYS A 65 -22.30 15.23 -10.13
N GLY A 66 -21.30 14.38 -10.38
CA GLY A 66 -20.22 14.68 -11.33
C GLY A 66 -19.30 15.83 -10.89
N THR A 67 -19.33 16.22 -9.62
CA THR A 67 -18.51 17.31 -9.04
C THR A 67 -17.27 16.78 -8.32
N THR A 68 -16.89 15.53 -8.60
CA THR A 68 -15.73 14.89 -7.98
C THR A 68 -14.46 15.66 -8.36
N PRO A 69 -13.70 16.18 -7.37
CA PRO A 69 -12.42 16.79 -7.64
C PRO A 69 -11.45 15.80 -8.32
N ARG A 70 -10.33 16.32 -8.83
CA ARG A 70 -9.29 15.51 -9.45
C ARG A 70 -8.93 14.28 -8.59
N VAL A 71 -8.97 13.10 -9.21
CA VAL A 71 -8.49 11.83 -8.66
C VAL A 71 -7.28 11.38 -9.47
N ILE A 72 -6.19 11.00 -8.80
CA ILE A 72 -4.99 10.49 -9.45
C ILE A 72 -4.83 9.02 -9.08
N LEU A 73 -4.83 8.15 -10.09
CA LEU A 73 -4.48 6.73 -9.96
C LEU A 73 -3.04 6.52 -10.44
N ARG A 74 -2.23 5.89 -9.60
CA ARG A 74 -0.95 5.28 -10.01
C ARG A 74 -1.03 3.79 -9.80
N ALA A 75 -0.77 3.04 -10.86
CA ALA A 75 -0.60 1.61 -10.82
C ALA A 75 0.77 1.28 -11.38
N ARG A 76 1.53 0.43 -10.69
CA ARG A 76 2.80 -0.11 -11.18
C ARG A 76 2.85 -1.60 -10.91
N GLN A 77 3.49 -2.34 -11.80
CA GLN A 77 3.80 -3.74 -11.58
C GLN A 77 5.13 -3.83 -10.83
N LEU A 78 5.16 -4.58 -9.73
CA LEU A 78 6.37 -4.87 -8.97
C LEU A 78 6.65 -6.37 -9.07
N PRO A 79 7.87 -6.79 -9.47
CA PRO A 79 8.23 -8.19 -9.41
C PRO A 79 8.19 -8.66 -7.95
N ILE A 80 7.71 -9.88 -7.74
CA ILE A 80 7.78 -10.53 -6.43
C ILE A 80 9.10 -11.30 -6.38
N PRO A 81 10.00 -11.00 -5.43
CA PRO A 81 11.20 -11.81 -5.21
C PRO A 81 10.86 -13.30 -5.07
N ALA A 82 11.59 -14.16 -5.79
CA ALA A 82 11.32 -15.60 -5.82
C ALA A 82 11.38 -16.25 -4.43
N GLU A 83 12.24 -15.73 -3.55
CA GLU A 83 12.33 -16.12 -2.14
C GLU A 83 10.99 -16.02 -1.37
N PHE A 84 10.10 -15.09 -1.76
CA PHE A 84 8.79 -14.95 -1.12
C PHE A 84 7.76 -15.99 -1.54
N CYS A 85 8.03 -16.78 -2.58
CA CYS A 85 7.13 -17.85 -3.05
C CYS A 85 7.36 -19.19 -2.32
N VAL A 86 8.48 -19.33 -1.61
CA VAL A 86 8.93 -20.59 -0.98
C VAL A 86 9.15 -20.48 0.53
N GLY A 87 9.11 -19.27 1.10
CA GLY A 87 9.42 -19.05 2.51
C GLY A 87 8.26 -19.29 3.48
N ASP A 88 8.62 -19.64 4.72
CA ASP A 88 7.67 -19.89 5.81
C ASP A 88 7.45 -18.63 6.67
N TYR A 89 6.34 -17.92 6.44
CA TYR A 89 6.01 -16.74 7.23
C TYR A 89 5.69 -17.02 8.70
N GLU A 90 5.25 -18.24 9.06
CA GLU A 90 4.83 -18.55 10.43
C GLU A 90 6.03 -19.01 11.28
N GLY A 91 6.87 -19.88 10.73
CA GLY A 91 8.01 -20.48 11.42
C GLY A 91 9.33 -19.71 11.28
N ASP A 92 9.50 -18.87 10.25
CA ASP A 92 10.78 -18.22 9.97
C ASP A 92 10.77 -16.70 10.30
N ALA A 93 11.52 -16.34 11.34
CA ALA A 93 11.67 -14.95 11.77
C ALA A 93 12.50 -14.10 10.79
N GLU A 94 13.48 -14.70 10.11
CA GLU A 94 14.32 -14.01 9.13
C GLU A 94 13.49 -13.68 7.89
N PHE A 95 12.73 -14.66 7.39
CA PHE A 95 11.81 -14.46 6.28
C PHE A 95 10.78 -13.35 6.54
N ARG A 96 10.16 -13.36 7.74
CA ARG A 96 9.27 -12.26 8.16
C ARG A 96 9.99 -10.92 8.09
N GLY A 97 11.21 -10.84 8.59
CA GLY A 97 12.04 -9.65 8.52
C GLY A 97 12.27 -9.16 7.09
N MET A 98 12.58 -10.07 6.16
CA MET A 98 12.75 -9.75 4.73
C MET A 98 11.48 -9.18 4.11
N LEU A 99 10.33 -9.84 4.33
CA LEU A 99 9.05 -9.40 3.78
C LEU A 99 8.61 -8.06 4.38
N HIS A 100 8.86 -7.84 5.68
CA HIS A 100 8.64 -6.55 6.34
C HIS A 100 9.50 -5.43 5.74
N ARG A 101 10.79 -5.68 5.48
CA ARG A 101 11.69 -4.71 4.86
C ARG A 101 11.26 -4.37 3.43
N TRP A 102 11.01 -5.40 2.61
CA TRP A 102 10.55 -5.20 1.24
C TRP A 102 9.23 -4.39 1.18
N LEU A 103 8.29 -4.69 2.06
CA LEU A 103 7.04 -3.94 2.15
C LEU A 103 7.25 -2.49 2.63
N ALA A 104 8.21 -2.26 3.54
CA ALA A 104 8.59 -0.92 3.99
C ALA A 104 9.24 -0.08 2.87
N ASP A 105 10.04 -0.69 2.00
CA ASP A 105 10.63 -0.01 0.85
C ASP A 105 9.54 0.43 -0.15
N ILE A 106 8.58 -0.45 -0.43
CA ILE A 106 7.39 -0.12 -1.23
C ILE A 106 6.65 1.06 -0.60
N TRP A 107 6.47 1.04 0.72
CA TRP A 107 5.75 2.07 1.46
C TRP A 107 6.46 3.43 1.43
N THR A 108 7.78 3.44 1.61
CA THR A 108 8.60 4.66 1.54
C THR A 108 8.47 5.30 0.17
N ALA A 109 8.65 4.50 -0.90
CA ALA A 109 8.50 4.98 -2.27
C ALA A 109 7.07 5.48 -2.57
N LYS A 110 6.04 4.84 -2.00
CA LYS A 110 4.65 5.33 -2.12
C LYS A 110 4.45 6.66 -1.42
N ASP A 111 4.97 6.83 -0.20
CA ASP A 111 4.80 8.05 0.58
C ASP A 111 5.41 9.25 -0.15
N GLU A 112 6.62 9.07 -0.69
CA GLU A 112 7.30 10.06 -1.54
C GLU A 112 6.51 10.36 -2.82
N GLN A 113 6.00 9.33 -3.49
CA GLN A 113 5.17 9.51 -4.68
C GLN A 113 3.90 10.28 -4.37
N ILE A 114 3.23 10.00 -3.25
CA ILE A 114 2.04 10.74 -2.82
C ILE A 114 2.39 12.21 -2.58
N ASP A 115 3.48 12.48 -1.86
CA ASP A 115 3.93 13.84 -1.58
C ASP A 115 4.21 14.62 -2.88
N ALA A 116 4.88 14.00 -3.85
CA ALA A 116 5.14 14.60 -5.16
C ALA A 116 3.83 14.89 -5.92
N LEU A 117 2.87 13.97 -5.92
CA LEU A 117 1.57 14.14 -6.58
C LEU A 117 0.71 15.22 -5.93
N LEU A 118 0.80 15.40 -4.62
CA LEU A 118 0.10 16.47 -3.89
C LEU A 118 0.74 17.84 -4.12
N LYS A 119 2.06 17.90 -4.30
CA LYS A 119 2.80 19.15 -4.58
C LYS A 119 2.74 19.59 -6.02
N ALA A 120 2.55 18.65 -6.96
CA ALA A 120 2.39 18.96 -8.37
C ALA A 120 1.16 19.87 -8.57
N ARG A 121 1.40 21.18 -8.75
CA ARG A 121 0.38 22.13 -9.18
C ARG A 121 -0.18 21.69 -10.55
N PRO A 122 -1.47 21.91 -10.81
CA PRO A 122 -2.10 21.56 -12.07
C PRO A 122 -1.44 22.23 -13.26
#